data_AF-A0A143DBC2-F1
#
_entry.id   AF-A0A143DBC2-F1
#
_cell.length_a   1.000
_cell.length_b   1.000
_cell.length_c   1.000
_cell.angle_alpha   90.00
_cell.angle_beta   90.00
_cell.angle_gamma   90.00
#
_symmetry.space_group_name_H-M   'P 1'
#
loop_
_entity.id
_entity.type
_entity.pdbx_description
1 polymer ?
#
loop_
_entity_poly.entity_id
_entity_poly.type
_entity_poly.pdbx_seq_one_letter_code
_entity_poly.pdbx_strand_id
1 'polypeptide(L)'
;METREHYQQISTLIASVAKALGLPDDQVAKEIESGAIVLGMGQDDNGNHFVEARRGPAIGRVFQGAIRYADGVEPSATSSESGG
;
A
#
# COMPACT_ATOMS: atom_id res chain seq x y z
N MET A 1 -1.97 -24.95 -5.51
CA MET A 1 -1.36 -24.15 -4.41
C MET A 1 -1.31 -22.68 -4.80
N GLU A 2 -1.00 -22.38 -6.06
CA GLU A 2 -1.03 -21.04 -6.71
C GLU A 2 -2.16 -20.09 -6.30
N THR A 3 -3.43 -20.53 -6.28
CA THR A 3 -4.55 -19.62 -6.00
C THR A 3 -4.47 -19.03 -4.58
N ARG A 4 -4.01 -19.81 -3.60
CA ARG A 4 -3.89 -19.34 -2.20
C ARG A 4 -2.77 -18.31 -2.06
N GLU A 5 -1.69 -18.48 -2.81
CA GLU A 5 -0.54 -17.56 -2.83
C GLU A 5 -0.90 -16.23 -3.49
N HIS A 6 -1.69 -16.25 -4.57
CA HIS A 6 -2.19 -15.02 -5.20
C HIS A 6 -3.11 -14.22 -4.26
N TYR A 7 -3.98 -14.89 -3.50
CA TYR A 7 -4.82 -14.19 -2.52
C TYR A 7 -4.00 -13.53 -1.39
N GLN A 8 -2.92 -14.17 -0.94
CA GLN A 8 -2.01 -13.60 0.05
C GLN A 8 -1.25 -12.38 -0.47
N GLN A 9 -0.86 -12.39 -1.75
CA GLN A 9 -0.21 -11.25 -2.39
C GLN A 9 -1.17 -10.06 -2.49
N ILE A 10 -2.44 -10.30 -2.86
CA ILE A 10 -3.48 -9.27 -2.91
C ILE A 10 -3.74 -8.69 -1.52
N SER A 11 -3.89 -9.53 -0.49
CA SER A 11 -4.13 -9.03 0.88
C SER A 11 -2.94 -8.22 1.41
N THR A 12 -1.71 -8.63 1.09
CA THR A 12 -0.49 -7.90 1.46
C THR A 12 -0.42 -6.54 0.78
N LEU A 13 -0.81 -6.47 -0.50
CA LEU A 13 -0.89 -5.21 -1.23
C LEU A 13 -1.93 -4.27 -0.61
N ILE A 14 -3.14 -4.77 -0.33
CA ILE A 14 -4.22 -3.99 0.30
C ILE A 14 -3.75 -3.42 1.63
N ALA A 15 -3.14 -4.24 2.50
CA ALA A 15 -2.61 -3.78 3.79
C ALA A 15 -1.50 -2.71 3.63
N SER A 16 -0.68 -2.81 2.59
CA SER A 16 0.38 -1.83 2.32
C SER A 16 -0.19 -0.50 1.82
N VAL A 17 -1.20 -0.55 0.95
CA VAL A 17 -1.94 0.63 0.47
C VAL A 17 -2.71 1.29 1.62
N ALA A 18 -3.33 0.48 2.49
CA ALA A 18 -4.04 0.93 3.68
C ALA A 18 -3.13 1.76 4.59
N LYS A 19 -1.92 1.23 4.88
CA LYS A 19 -0.88 1.97 5.61
C LYS A 19 -0.47 3.25 4.87
N ALA A 20 -0.21 3.18 3.56
CA ALA A 20 0.23 4.33 2.78
C ALA A 20 -0.80 5.48 2.75
N LEU A 21 -2.10 5.16 2.77
CA LEU A 21 -3.20 6.13 2.74
C LEU A 21 -3.78 6.46 4.12
N GLY A 22 -3.34 5.78 5.19
CA GLY A 22 -3.87 5.96 6.54
C GLY A 22 -5.32 5.52 6.70
N LEU A 23 -5.74 4.47 5.99
CA LEU A 23 -7.10 3.95 5.97
C LEU A 23 -7.17 2.52 6.51
N PRO A 24 -8.33 2.06 7.00
CA PRO A 24 -8.57 0.64 7.28
C PRO A 24 -8.52 -0.24 6.02
N ASP A 25 -8.01 -1.46 6.16
CA ASP A 25 -7.89 -2.44 5.06
C ASP A 25 -9.23 -2.72 4.36
N ASP A 26 -10.33 -2.82 5.11
CA ASP A 26 -11.65 -3.10 4.55
C ASP A 26 -12.19 -1.92 3.73
N GLN A 27 -11.86 -0.70 4.13
CA GLN A 27 -12.20 0.51 3.38
C GLN A 27 -11.40 0.57 2.08
N VAL A 28 -10.11 0.26 2.13
CA VAL A 28 -9.24 0.27 0.93
C VAL A 28 -9.71 -0.76 -0.09
N ALA A 29 -10.04 -1.97 0.35
CA ALA A 29 -10.58 -3.01 -0.54
C ALA A 29 -11.84 -2.52 -1.26
N LYS A 30 -12.84 -2.01 -0.52
CA LYS A 30 -14.09 -1.47 -1.07
C LYS A 30 -13.83 -0.31 -2.03
N GLU A 31 -12.92 0.59 -1.67
CA GLU A 31 -12.63 1.77 -2.47
C GLU A 31 -11.88 1.42 -3.77
N ILE A 32 -11.01 0.41 -3.75
CA ILE A 32 -10.41 -0.16 -4.98
C ILE A 32 -11.49 -0.79 -5.86
N GLU A 33 -12.37 -1.62 -5.29
CA GLU A 33 -13.47 -2.27 -6.02
C GLU A 33 -14.43 -1.24 -6.67
N SER A 34 -14.70 -0.14 -5.97
CA SER A 34 -15.53 0.95 -6.48
C SER A 34 -14.84 1.88 -7.49
N GLY A 35 -13.50 1.76 -7.63
CA GLY A 35 -12.69 2.66 -8.45
C GLY A 35 -12.35 4.02 -7.81
N ALA A 36 -12.69 4.21 -6.53
CA ALA A 36 -12.31 5.41 -5.78
C ALA A 36 -10.81 5.47 -5.46
N ILE A 37 -10.17 4.31 -5.32
CA ILE A 37 -8.70 4.18 -5.29
C ILE A 37 -8.24 3.59 -6.62
N VAL A 38 -7.35 4.31 -7.30
CA VAL A 38 -6.70 3.85 -8.54
C VAL A 38 -5.27 3.44 -8.23
N LEU A 39 -4.92 2.21 -8.61
CA LEU A 39 -3.55 1.69 -8.50
C LEU A 39 -2.81 1.88 -9.82
N GLY A 40 -1.57 2.34 -9.74
CA GLY A 40 -0.67 2.49 -10.89
C GLY A 40 0.74 2.01 -10.57
N MET A 41 1.52 1.68 -11.59
CA MET A 41 2.95 1.40 -11.46
C MET A 41 3.74 2.68 -11.73
N GLY A 42 4.73 2.96 -10.88
CA GLY A 42 5.63 4.09 -11.02
C GLY A 42 7.09 3.71 -10.78
N GLN A 43 7.98 4.65 -11.08
CA GLN A 43 9.42 4.55 -10.83
C GLN A 43 9.90 5.88 -10.21
N ASP A 44 10.74 5.81 -9.18
CA ASP A 44 11.35 7.00 -8.57
C ASP A 44 12.64 7.42 -9.30
N ASP A 45 13.24 8.55 -8.90
CA ASP A 45 14.47 9.07 -9.49
C ASP A 45 15.69 8.14 -9.34
N ASN A 46 15.63 7.17 -8.42
CA ASN A 46 16.68 6.17 -8.20
C ASN A 46 16.43 4.88 -9.01
N GLY A 47 15.36 4.84 -9.81
CA GLY A 47 14.97 3.66 -10.58
C GLY A 47 14.16 2.63 -9.80
N ASN A 48 13.77 2.91 -8.54
CA ASN A 48 13.00 1.97 -7.74
C ASN A 48 11.54 1.94 -8.19
N HIS A 49 11.02 0.74 -8.45
CA HIS A 49 9.61 0.57 -8.80
C HIS A 49 8.71 0.66 -7.56
N PHE A 50 7.56 1.29 -7.71
CA PHE A 50 6.54 1.38 -6.67
C PHE A 50 5.14 1.22 -7.25
N VAL A 51 4.22 0.81 -6.38
CA VAL A 51 2.78 0.92 -6.62
C VAL A 51 2.31 2.25 -6.08
N GLU A 52 1.72 3.06 -6.94
CA GLU A 52 1.06 4.30 -6.58
C GLU A 52 -0.42 4.02 -6.30
N ALA A 53 -0.92 4.48 -5.16
CA ALA A 53 -2.33 4.45 -4.83
C ALA A 53 -2.87 5.88 -4.75
N ARG A 54 -3.80 6.22 -5.65
CA ARG A 54 -4.41 7.56 -5.72
C ARG A 54 -5.83 7.52 -5.20
N ARG A 55 -6.14 8.39 -4.25
CA ARG A 55 -7.48 8.61 -3.70
C ARG A 55 -7.79 10.10 -3.69
N GLY A 56 -8.42 10.60 -4.76
CA GLY A 56 -8.60 12.04 -4.95
C GLY A 56 -7.23 12.77 -4.93
N PRO A 57 -7.01 13.74 -4.02
CA PRO A 57 -5.71 14.42 -3.91
C PRO A 57 -4.65 13.63 -3.12
N ALA A 58 -5.03 12.57 -2.39
CA ALA A 58 -4.09 11.79 -1.60
C ALA A 58 -3.34 10.76 -2.47
N ILE A 59 -2.02 10.69 -2.31
CA ILE A 59 -1.15 9.78 -3.06
C ILE A 59 -0.28 9.00 -2.06
N GLY A 60 -0.49 7.70 -2.00
CA GLY A 60 0.38 6.76 -1.28
C GLY A 60 1.32 6.04 -2.23
N ARG A 61 2.56 5.74 -1.79
CA ARG A 61 3.55 5.01 -2.60
C ARG A 61 4.08 3.79 -1.86
N VAL A 62 3.83 2.61 -2.40
CA VAL A 62 4.26 1.33 -1.83
C VAL A 62 5.46 0.81 -2.63
N PHE A 63 6.62 0.75 -1.99
CA PHE A 63 7.84 0.20 -2.58
C PHE A 63 7.98 -1.27 -2.19
N GLN A 64 8.79 -2.00 -2.96
CA GLN A 64 9.12 -3.38 -2.61
C GLN A 64 9.94 -3.39 -1.31
N GLY A 65 9.35 -3.87 -0.22
CA GLY A 65 10.00 -3.95 1.10
C GLY A 65 9.99 -2.65 1.94
N ALA A 66 9.36 -1.57 1.48
CA ALA A 66 9.21 -0.32 2.25
C ALA A 66 7.93 0.43 1.88
N ILE A 67 7.27 1.06 2.86
CA ILE A 67 6.05 1.84 2.64
C ILE A 67 6.39 3.33 2.79
N ARG A 68 6.07 4.17 1.78
CA ARG A 68 6.13 5.64 1.91
C ARG A 68 4.71 6.18 2.03
N TYR A 69 4.46 6.82 3.16
CA TYR A 69 3.16 7.34 3.56
C TYR A 69 2.80 8.59 2.76
N ALA A 70 1.49 8.80 2.54
CA ALA A 70 0.97 10.02 1.96
C ALA A 70 1.20 11.21 2.91
N ASP A 71 1.17 12.42 2.35
CA ASP A 71 1.33 13.64 3.14
C ASP A 71 0.24 13.73 4.23
N GLY A 72 0.64 14.01 5.47
CA GLY A 72 -0.25 14.02 6.63
C GLY A 72 -0.60 12.65 7.23
N VAL A 73 -0.05 11.54 6.71
CA VAL A 73 -0.20 10.20 7.30
C VAL A 73 1.01 9.89 8.16
N GLU A 74 0.82 9.81 9.48
CA GLU A 74 1.86 9.36 10.39
C GLU A 74 1.96 7.83 10.37
N PRO A 75 3.19 7.26 10.35
CA PRO A 75 3.36 5.83 10.52
C PRO A 75 2.84 5.44 11.90
N SER A 76 1.76 4.66 11.95
CA SER A 76 1.37 4.00 13.20
C SER A 76 2.51 3.05 13.56
N ALA A 77 3.26 3.38 14.62
CA ALA A 77 4.44 2.65 15.06
C ALA A 77 4.06 1.18 15.36
N THR A 78 4.19 0.30 14.37
CA THR A 78 4.23 -1.14 14.60
C THR A 78 5.69 -1.52 14.66
N SER A 79 6.07 -1.85 15.88
CA SER A 79 7.39 -2.19 16.39
C SER A 79 8.28 -2.92 15.39
N SER A 80 9.53 -2.42 15.30
CA SER A 80 10.68 -3.20 14.85
C SER A 80 10.77 -4.48 15.68
N GLU A 81 10.36 -5.62 15.14
CA GLU A 81 10.85 -6.92 15.64
C GLU A 81 12.33 -7.02 15.28
N SER A 82 13.14 -6.54 16.21
CA SER A 82 14.58 -6.74 16.27
C SER A 82 14.81 -8.18 16.72
N GLY A 83 15.59 -8.94 15.95
CA GLY A 83 15.87 -10.35 16.22
C GLY A 83 16.48 -10.62 17.59
N GLY A 84 16.22 -11.83 18.09
CA GLY A 84 16.87 -12.48 19.22
C GLY A 84 16.81 -14.00 19.02
#